data_AF-K9VAA9-F1
#
_entry.id   AF-K9VAA9-F1
#
_cell.length_a   1.000
_cell.length_b   1.000
_cell.length_c   1.000
_cell.angle_alpha   90.00
_cell.angle_beta   90.00
_cell.angle_gamma   90.00
#
_symmetry.space_group_name_H-M   'P 1'
#
loop_
_entity.id
_entity.type
_entity.pdbx_description
1 polymer ?
#
loop_
_entity_poly.entity_id
_entity_poly.type
_entity_poly.pdbx_seq_one_letter_code
_entity_poly.pdbx_strand_id
1 'polypeptide(L)'
;MSESIYNLQQLASLYRHASVVNKQREYTNRQEAQKCADSAIENPQYENDCRNQEQEYLRMAATWEQIAAIQLEYALICENPVNEYQHILSDLEILLNKIRHCREVQCSNEACREILELIQTYCLKDSLLYDNYPQYCGHIN
;
A
#
# COMPACT_ATOMS: atom_id res chain seq x y z
N MET A 1 17.11 -6.98 8.03
CA MET A 1 15.92 -6.29 7.50
C MET A 1 16.40 -4.95 7.00
N SER A 2 16.23 -4.60 5.72
CA SER A 2 16.72 -3.30 5.23
C SER A 2 15.97 -2.18 5.95
N GLU A 3 16.64 -1.07 6.22
CA GLU A 3 16.08 0.11 6.91
C GLU A 3 14.79 0.60 6.21
N SER A 4 14.71 0.46 4.90
CA SER A 4 13.52 0.76 4.09
C SER A 4 12.30 -0.10 4.40
N ILE A 5 12.47 -1.42 4.59
CA ILE A 5 11.36 -2.33 4.92
C ILE A 5 10.85 -2.06 6.33
N TYR A 6 11.77 -1.81 7.27
CA TYR A 6 11.41 -1.46 8.63
C TYR A 6 10.60 -0.16 8.70
N ASN A 7 11.01 0.86 7.94
CA ASN A 7 10.29 2.13 7.86
C ASN A 7 8.88 1.96 7.26
N LEU A 8 8.71 1.11 6.25
CA LEU A 8 7.40 0.81 5.66
C LEU A 8 6.49 0.07 6.63
N GLN A 9 7.01 -0.90 7.39
CA GLN A 9 6.24 -1.59 8.43
C GLN A 9 5.80 -0.65 9.57
N GLN A 10 6.67 0.29 9.97
CA GLN A 10 6.30 1.33 10.93
C GLN A 10 5.20 2.24 10.38
N LEU A 11 5.31 2.63 9.11
CA LEU A 11 4.32 3.46 8.44
C LEU A 11 2.97 2.75 8.34
N ALA A 12 2.96 1.45 8.07
CA ALA A 12 1.74 0.65 8.08
C ALA A 12 1.08 0.62 9.46
N SER A 13 1.87 0.42 10.52
CA SER A 13 1.38 0.47 11.91
C SER A 13 0.77 1.83 12.26
N LEU A 14 1.44 2.92 11.86
CA LEU A 14 0.92 4.29 12.01
C LEU A 14 -0.43 4.47 11.31
N TYR A 15 -0.55 4.03 10.07
CA TYR A 15 -1.80 4.13 9.32
C TYR A 15 -2.92 3.28 9.91
N ARG A 16 -2.64 2.06 10.38
CA ARG A 16 -3.64 1.25 11.10
C ARG A 16 -4.11 1.92 12.37
N HIS A 17 -3.18 2.46 13.15
CA HIS A 17 -3.53 3.17 14.38
C HIS A 17 -4.40 4.40 14.08
N ALA A 18 -4.01 5.22 13.10
CA ALA A 18 -4.79 6.37 12.67
C ALA A 18 -6.20 5.97 12.16
N SER A 19 -6.31 4.86 11.44
CA SER A 19 -7.60 4.31 10.98
C SER A 19 -8.51 3.96 12.17
N VAL A 20 -7.98 3.29 13.20
CA VAL A 20 -8.73 2.98 14.43
C VAL A 20 -9.20 4.25 15.14
N VAL A 21 -8.34 5.26 15.26
CA VAL A 21 -8.72 6.56 15.85
C VAL A 21 -9.84 7.23 15.06
N ASN A 22 -9.78 7.20 13.73
CA ASN A 22 -10.81 7.78 12.88
C ASN A 22 -12.13 6.99 12.93
N LYS A 23 -12.09 5.67 13.06
CA LYS A 23 -13.30 4.87 13.37
C LYS A 23 -13.91 5.25 14.71
N GLN A 24 -13.09 5.53 15.72
CA GLN A 24 -13.63 6.00 17.01
C GLN A 24 -14.32 7.37 16.88
N ARG A 25 -13.75 8.29 16.08
CA ARG A 25 -14.37 9.58 15.79
C ARG A 25 -15.67 9.44 15.01
N GLU A 26 -15.69 8.57 14.01
CA GLU A 26 -16.88 8.21 13.24
C GLU A 26 -18.01 7.72 14.17
N TYR A 27 -17.71 6.76 15.03
CA TYR A 27 -18.65 6.24 16.02
C TYR A 27 -19.19 7.33 16.96
N THR A 28 -18.32 8.18 17.51
CA THR A 28 -18.75 9.30 18.37
C THR A 28 -19.69 10.25 17.62
N ASN A 29 -19.40 10.60 16.36
CA ASN A 29 -20.29 11.46 15.58
C ASN A 29 -21.66 10.80 15.34
N ARG A 30 -21.72 9.48 15.09
CA ARG A 30 -23.01 8.79 14.98
C ARG A 30 -23.79 8.79 16.29
N GLN A 31 -23.12 8.70 17.44
CA GLN A 31 -23.78 8.83 18.74
C GLN A 31 -24.35 10.23 18.96
N GLU A 32 -23.62 11.29 18.59
CA GLU A 32 -24.12 12.65 18.68
C GLU A 32 -25.30 12.89 17.71
N ALA A 33 -25.25 12.32 16.50
CA ALA A 33 -26.38 12.35 15.57
C ALA A 33 -27.64 11.71 16.19
N GLN A 34 -27.49 10.55 16.84
CA GLN A 34 -28.61 9.88 17.52
C GLN A 34 -29.21 10.77 18.62
N LYS A 35 -28.37 11.43 19.43
CA LYS A 35 -28.86 12.36 20.47
C LYS A 35 -29.65 13.52 19.87
N CYS A 36 -29.22 14.04 18.71
CA CYS A 36 -29.96 15.07 17.99
C CYS A 36 -31.32 14.55 17.52
N ALA A 37 -31.37 13.33 16.97
CA ALA A 37 -32.61 12.70 16.55
C ALA A 37 -33.59 12.50 17.73
N ASP A 38 -33.08 12.01 18.87
CA ASP A 38 -33.87 11.81 20.08
C ASP A 38 -34.39 13.15 20.63
N SER A 39 -33.53 14.18 20.65
CA SER A 39 -33.89 15.53 21.10
C SER A 39 -34.98 16.16 20.24
N ALA A 40 -34.99 15.88 18.92
CA ALA A 40 -36.02 16.36 18.01
C ALA A 40 -37.40 15.77 18.33
N ILE A 41 -37.45 14.51 18.79
CA ILE A 41 -38.68 13.83 19.22
C ILE A 41 -39.19 14.43 20.53
N GLU A 42 -38.29 14.66 21.48
CA GLU A 42 -38.64 15.21 22.80
C GLU A 42 -39.01 16.70 22.75
N ASN A 43 -38.43 17.45 21.81
CA ASN A 43 -38.58 18.91 21.70
C ASN A 43 -38.96 19.33 20.27
N PRO A 44 -40.22 19.13 19.85
CA PRO A 44 -40.67 19.42 18.49
C PRO A 44 -40.47 20.88 18.05
N GLN A 45 -40.45 21.82 19.00
CA GLN A 45 -40.18 23.24 18.73
C GLN A 45 -38.77 23.51 18.18
N TYR A 46 -37.82 22.59 18.38
CA TYR A 46 -36.44 22.67 17.88
C TYR A 46 -36.15 21.60 16.81
N GLU A 47 -37.17 20.91 16.28
CA GLU A 47 -36.99 19.77 15.36
C GLU A 47 -36.06 20.11 14.18
N ASN A 48 -36.25 21.25 13.54
CA ASN A 48 -35.44 21.65 12.39
C ASN A 48 -33.96 21.84 12.75
N ASP A 49 -33.68 22.48 13.89
CA ASP A 49 -32.30 22.72 14.33
C ASP A 49 -31.64 21.39 14.72
N CYS A 50 -32.36 20.52 15.42
CA CYS A 50 -31.90 19.18 15.78
C CYS A 50 -31.62 18.32 14.53
N ARG A 51 -32.50 18.32 13.52
CA ARG A 51 -32.29 17.58 12.27
C ARG A 51 -31.11 18.12 11.45
N ASN A 52 -30.93 19.44 11.41
CA ASN A 52 -29.77 20.04 10.74
C ASN A 52 -28.46 19.59 11.40
N GLN A 53 -28.43 19.56 12.73
CA GLN A 53 -27.25 19.16 13.49
C GLN A 53 -27.00 17.65 13.41
N GLU A 54 -28.05 16.82 13.41
CA GLU A 54 -27.98 15.39 13.11
C GLU A 54 -27.30 15.14 11.75
N GLN A 55 -27.76 15.82 10.70
CA GLN A 55 -27.19 15.68 9.35
C GLN A 55 -25.71 16.09 9.29
N GLU A 56 -25.33 17.14 10.01
CA GLU A 56 -23.93 17.56 10.10
C GLU A 56 -23.06 16.48 10.75
N TYR A 57 -23.50 15.91 11.87
CA TYR A 57 -22.78 14.83 12.53
C TYR A 57 -22.70 13.58 11.64
N LEU A 58 -23.76 13.22 10.92
CA LEU A 58 -23.74 12.11 9.96
C LEU A 58 -22.74 12.36 8.83
N ARG A 59 -22.65 13.59 8.31
CA ARG A 59 -21.67 13.97 7.29
C ARG A 59 -20.23 13.87 7.82
N MET A 60 -20.00 14.34 9.04
CA MET A 60 -18.70 14.21 9.70
C MET A 60 -18.32 12.73 9.92
N ALA A 61 -19.28 11.89 10.35
CA ALA A 61 -19.07 10.46 10.53
C ALA A 61 -18.65 9.79 9.21
N ALA A 62 -19.37 10.06 8.11
CA ALA A 62 -19.04 9.55 6.79
C ALA A 62 -17.64 9.99 6.32
N THR A 63 -17.24 11.23 6.63
CA THR A 63 -15.89 11.73 6.31
C THR A 63 -14.82 10.94 7.06
N TRP A 64 -15.01 10.70 8.37
CA TRP A 64 -14.06 9.92 9.16
C TRP A 64 -13.99 8.45 8.75
N GLU A 65 -15.12 7.87 8.34
CA GLU A 65 -15.19 6.53 7.77
C GLU A 65 -14.34 6.40 6.51
N GLN A 66 -14.48 7.36 5.58
CA GLN A 66 -13.69 7.40 4.35
C GLN A 66 -12.20 7.55 4.62
N ILE A 67 -11.82 8.47 5.52
CA ILE A 67 -10.41 8.67 5.89
C ILE A 67 -9.84 7.38 6.52
N ALA A 68 -10.60 6.72 7.39
CA ALA A 68 -10.17 5.47 8.02
C ALA A 68 -9.96 4.34 6.99
N ALA A 69 -10.81 4.27 5.97
CA ALA A 69 -10.69 3.29 4.89
C ALA A 69 -9.42 3.55 4.05
N ILE A 70 -9.17 4.79 3.64
CA ILE A 70 -7.97 5.17 2.89
C ILE A 70 -6.70 4.85 3.69
N GLN A 71 -6.69 5.14 4.99
CA GLN A 71 -5.55 4.81 5.84
C GLN A 71 -5.32 3.29 5.93
N LEU A 72 -6.37 2.49 5.96
CA LEU A 72 -6.22 1.04 5.94
C LEU A 72 -5.62 0.54 4.62
N GLU A 73 -6.02 1.12 3.49
CA GLU A 73 -5.44 0.82 2.18
C GLU A 73 -3.94 1.17 2.15
N TYR A 74 -3.55 2.35 2.64
CA TYR A 74 -2.14 2.72 2.76
C TYR A 74 -1.35 1.79 3.67
N ALA A 75 -1.96 1.31 4.76
CA ALA A 75 -1.31 0.32 5.62
C ALA A 75 -1.03 -0.99 4.88
N LEU A 76 -1.98 -1.48 4.07
CA LEU A 76 -1.81 -2.70 3.27
C LEU A 76 -0.69 -2.56 2.23
N ILE A 77 -0.60 -1.41 1.57
CA ILE A 77 0.47 -1.11 0.62
C ILE A 77 1.83 -1.12 1.34
N CYS A 78 1.91 -0.48 2.51
CA CYS A 78 3.14 -0.40 3.31
C CYS A 78 3.54 -1.74 3.96
N GLU A 79 2.58 -2.63 4.22
CA GLU A 79 2.85 -3.98 4.75
C GLU A 79 3.41 -4.93 3.70
N ASN A 80 3.09 -4.69 2.43
CA ASN A 80 3.46 -5.61 1.36
C ASN A 80 4.10 -4.96 0.13
N PRO A 81 5.12 -4.10 0.31
CA PRO A 81 5.89 -3.57 -0.81
C PRO A 81 6.63 -4.69 -1.54
N VAL A 82 7.00 -5.76 -0.81
CA VAL A 82 7.81 -6.88 -1.31
C VAL A 82 7.02 -7.80 -2.25
N ASN A 83 5.69 -7.98 -2.11
CA ASN A 83 4.94 -8.82 -3.07
C ASN A 83 5.00 -8.26 -4.49
N GLU A 84 4.92 -6.93 -4.68
CA GLU A 84 5.01 -6.34 -6.01
C GLU A 84 6.41 -6.57 -6.63
N TYR A 85 7.47 -6.41 -5.85
CA TYR A 85 8.83 -6.70 -6.31
C TYR A 85 9.10 -8.20 -6.47
N GLN A 86 8.46 -9.08 -5.69
CA GLN A 86 8.63 -10.53 -5.80
C GLN A 86 8.10 -11.07 -7.13
N HIS A 87 7.00 -10.52 -7.65
CA HIS A 87 6.51 -10.86 -8.98
C HIS A 87 7.52 -10.46 -10.07
N ILE A 88 8.06 -9.25 -9.98
CA ILE A 88 9.09 -8.77 -10.92
C ILE A 88 10.35 -9.63 -10.84
N LEU A 89 10.82 -9.96 -9.63
CA LEU A 89 11.99 -10.82 -9.43
C LEU A 89 11.75 -12.24 -9.95
N SER A 90 10.57 -12.81 -9.73
CA SER A 90 10.21 -14.13 -10.25
C SER A 90 10.13 -14.14 -11.78
N ASP A 91 9.55 -13.11 -12.39
CA ASP A 91 9.49 -12.96 -13.85
C ASP A 91 10.89 -12.81 -14.46
N LEU A 92 11.79 -12.06 -13.79
CA LEU A 92 13.18 -11.93 -14.19
C LEU A 92 13.95 -13.25 -14.06
N GLU A 93 13.74 -14.03 -13.00
CA GLU A 93 14.34 -15.37 -12.85
C GLU A 93 13.86 -16.34 -13.94
N ILE A 94 12.56 -16.33 -14.26
CA ILE A 94 11.98 -17.12 -15.35
C ILE A 94 12.62 -16.72 -16.69
N LEU A 95 12.76 -15.41 -16.94
CA LEU A 95 13.40 -14.90 -18.13
C LEU A 95 14.86 -15.36 -18.21
N LEU A 96 15.66 -15.16 -17.15
CA LEU A 96 17.06 -15.58 -17.09
C LEU A 96 17.24 -17.09 -17.32
N ASN A 97 16.33 -17.93 -16.81
CA ASN A 97 16.37 -19.37 -17.04
C ASN A 97 16.07 -19.72 -18.51
N LYS A 98 15.11 -19.05 -19.16
CA LYS A 98 14.85 -19.20 -20.60
C LYS A 98 16.07 -18.77 -21.44
N ILE A 99 16.75 -17.71 -21.01
CA ILE A 99 17.97 -17.20 -21.64
C ILE A 99 19.10 -18.24 -21.57
N ARG A 100 19.36 -18.78 -20.38
CA ARG A 100 20.36 -19.83 -20.16
C ARG A 100 20.07 -21.05 -21.02
N HIS A 101 18.82 -21.48 -21.08
CA HIS A 101 18.41 -22.60 -21.92
C HIS A 101 18.60 -22.32 -23.42
N CYS A 102 18.21 -21.13 -23.95
CA CYS A 102 18.45 -20.75 -25.37
C CYS A 102 19.95 -20.82 -25.73
N ARG A 103 20.83 -20.50 -24.77
CA ARG A 103 22.29 -20.58 -24.93
C ARG A 103 22.83 -22.01 -24.89
N GLU A 104 22.35 -22.83 -23.96
CA GLU A 104 22.75 -24.25 -23.82
C GLU A 104 22.39 -25.06 -25.07
N VAL A 105 21.22 -24.82 -25.66
CA VAL A 105 20.79 -25.50 -26.90
C VAL A 105 21.41 -24.89 -28.17
N GLN A 106 22.38 -23.97 -28.03
CA GLN A 106 23.05 -23.28 -29.14
C GLN A 106 22.08 -22.74 -30.19
N CYS A 107 21.07 -21.99 -29.75
CA CYS A 107 20.05 -21.48 -30.64
C CYS A 107 20.65 -20.79 -31.88
N SER A 108 20.25 -21.27 -33.06
CA SER A 108 20.69 -20.75 -34.35
C SER A 108 20.01 -19.43 -34.72
N ASN A 109 19.00 -19.02 -33.96
CA ASN A 109 18.26 -17.79 -34.21
C ASN A 109 19.08 -16.58 -33.75
N GLU A 110 19.59 -15.82 -34.72
CA GLU A 110 20.37 -14.60 -34.55
C GLU A 110 19.59 -13.53 -33.75
N ALA A 111 18.27 -13.44 -33.95
CA ALA A 111 17.42 -12.58 -33.14
C ALA A 111 17.27 -13.06 -31.68
N CYS A 112 17.33 -14.39 -31.39
CA CYS A 112 17.45 -14.84 -29.97
C CYS A 112 18.76 -14.27 -29.41
N ARG A 113 19.89 -14.43 -30.10
CA ARG A 113 21.20 -13.97 -29.60
C ARG A 113 21.27 -12.47 -29.34
N GLU A 114 20.79 -11.64 -30.27
CA GLU A 114 20.78 -10.18 -30.09
C GLU A 114 19.90 -9.76 -28.91
N ILE A 115 18.72 -10.38 -28.75
CA ILE A 115 17.83 -10.13 -27.60
C ILE A 115 18.50 -10.58 -26.29
N LEU A 116 19.22 -11.71 -26.29
CA LEU A 116 19.96 -12.20 -25.11
C LEU A 116 21.11 -11.25 -24.72
N GLU A 117 21.86 -10.74 -25.69
CA GLU A 117 22.94 -9.77 -25.47
C GLU A 117 22.41 -8.43 -24.99
N LEU A 118 21.27 -7.96 -25.52
CA LEU A 118 20.61 -6.75 -25.05
C LEU A 118 20.12 -6.92 -23.60
N ILE A 119 19.47 -8.03 -23.26
CA ILE A 119 19.01 -8.28 -21.89
C ILE A 119 20.20 -8.39 -20.93
N GLN A 120 21.30 -9.07 -21.29
CA GLN A 120 22.51 -9.08 -20.46
C GLN A 120 23.13 -7.70 -20.32
N THR A 121 23.19 -6.92 -21.39
CA THR A 121 23.74 -5.56 -21.38
C THR A 121 22.90 -4.64 -20.49
N TYR A 122 21.57 -4.63 -20.65
CA TYR A 122 20.73 -3.71 -19.90
C TYR A 122 20.42 -4.18 -18.46
N CYS A 123 20.34 -5.48 -18.20
CA CYS A 123 20.15 -5.98 -16.83
C CYS A 123 21.46 -6.05 -16.01
N LEU A 124 22.64 -6.07 -16.63
CA LEU A 124 23.93 -6.18 -15.89
C LEU A 124 24.84 -4.95 -16.02
N LYS A 125 24.70 -4.09 -17.03
CA LYS A 125 25.65 -2.98 -17.28
C LYS A 125 25.28 -1.68 -16.54
N ASP A 126 24.04 -1.57 -16.05
CA ASP A 126 23.62 -0.53 -15.08
C ASP A 126 23.55 -1.05 -13.63
N SER A 127 24.32 -2.11 -13.35
CA SER A 127 24.49 -2.74 -12.04
C SER A 127 25.26 -1.89 -11.01
N LEU A 128 25.38 -0.57 -11.18
CA LEU A 128 25.72 0.33 -10.08
C LEU A 128 24.63 0.35 -8.99
N LEU A 129 23.42 -0.11 -9.32
CA LEU A 129 22.37 -0.41 -8.34
C LEU A 129 22.55 -1.78 -7.65
N TYR A 130 23.30 -2.72 -8.24
CA TYR A 130 23.55 -4.04 -7.65
C TYR A 130 24.85 -4.07 -6.84
N ASP A 131 25.92 -3.37 -7.23
CA ASP A 131 27.16 -3.30 -6.45
C ASP A 131 27.00 -2.51 -5.13
N ASN A 132 25.99 -1.63 -5.07
CA ASN A 132 25.57 -0.96 -3.83
C ASN A 132 24.47 -1.71 -3.06
N TYR A 133 23.86 -2.74 -3.64
CA TYR A 133 22.80 -3.53 -2.97
C TYR A 133 23.30 -4.27 -1.71
N PRO A 134 24.54 -4.82 -1.65
CA PRO A 134 25.12 -5.35 -0.42
C PRO A 134 25.39 -4.27 0.64
N GLN A 135 25.52 -2.99 0.25
CA GLN A 135 25.74 -1.90 1.20
C GLN A 135 24.44 -1.43 1.86
N TYR A 136 23.27 -1.64 1.22
CA TYR A 136 21.95 -1.35 1.81
C TYR A 136 21.31 -2.54 2.53
N CYS A 137 21.74 -3.76 2.23
CA CYS A 137 21.40 -4.95 3.00
C CYS A 137 22.54 -5.25 3.97
N GLY A 138 22.55 -4.54 5.10
CA GLY A 138 23.54 -4.70 6.17
C GLY A 138 23.91 -6.17 6.40
N HIS A 139 25.21 -6.42 6.41
CA HIS A 139 25.86 -7.69 6.68
C HIS A 139 25.11 -8.52 7.74
N ILE A 140 24.57 -9.66 7.31
CA ILE A 140 24.18 -10.74 8.20
C ILE A 140 25.44 -11.55 8.46
N ASN A 141 26.09 -11.28 9.60
CA ASN A 141 26.88 -12.29 10.33
C ASN A 141 25.97 -12.89 11.40
#